data_AF-A0A078BQ78-F1
#
_entry.id   AF-A0A078BQ78-F1
#
_cell.length_a   1.000
_cell.length_b   1.000
_cell.length_c   1.000
_cell.angle_alpha   90.00
_cell.angle_beta   90.00
_cell.angle_gamma   90.00
#
_symmetry.space_group_name_H-M   'P 1'
#
loop_
_entity.id
_entity.type
_entity.pdbx_description
1 polymer ?
#
loop_
_entity_poly.entity_id
_entity_poly.type
_entity_poly.pdbx_seq_one_letter_code
_entity_poly.pdbx_strand_id
1 'polypeptide(L)'
;MDSKLDLAVGHLNAATGPVVRPADLALALREGTVAHIVAGQKTRIVRGLLHSLFTEIDPALILSCAREAKTDWRHAHQLYAETLADGMPRVKAWEQLVADRT
;
A
#
# COMPACT_ATOMS: atom_id res chain seq x y z
N MET A 1 -5.34 16.55 -12.49
CA MET A 1 -4.94 15.21 -12.94
C MET A 1 -4.68 14.45 -11.67
N ASP A 2 -5.60 13.58 -11.26
CA ASP A 2 -5.54 12.95 -9.93
C ASP A 2 -4.32 12.02 -9.86
N SER A 3 -3.60 12.10 -8.75
CA SER A 3 -2.37 11.35 -8.58
C SER A 3 -2.64 9.84 -8.49
N LYS A 4 -1.61 9.00 -8.68
CA LYS A 4 -1.79 7.55 -8.52
C LYS A 4 -2.08 7.19 -7.08
N LEU A 5 -1.49 7.95 -6.15
CA LEU A 5 -1.80 7.87 -4.72
C LEU A 5 -3.26 8.22 -4.43
N ASP A 6 -3.79 9.29 -5.03
CA ASP A 6 -5.21 9.68 -4.86
C ASP A 6 -6.15 8.59 -5.38
N LEU A 7 -5.83 8.00 -6.53
CA LEU A 7 -6.63 6.91 -7.11
C LEU A 7 -6.66 5.67 -6.20
N ALA A 8 -5.49 5.23 -5.72
CA ALA A 8 -5.38 4.07 -4.83
C ALA A 8 -6.08 4.32 -3.49
N VAL A 9 -5.86 5.49 -2.89
CA VAL A 9 -6.50 5.87 -1.62
C VAL A 9 -8.01 6.06 -1.77
N GLY A 10 -8.47 6.59 -2.90
CA GLY A 10 -9.89 6.67 -3.23
C GLY A 10 -10.56 5.29 -3.24
N HIS A 11 -9.89 4.28 -3.79
CA HIS A 11 -10.37 2.90 -3.74
C HIS A 11 -10.40 2.34 -2.30
N LEU A 12 -9.29 2.44 -1.56
CA LEU A 12 -9.21 1.94 -0.18
C LEU A 12 -10.27 2.58 0.74
N ASN A 13 -10.61 3.84 0.48
CA ASN A 13 -11.63 4.56 1.25
C ASN A 13 -13.07 4.29 0.79
N ALA A 14 -13.30 3.60 -0.32
CA ALA A 14 -14.62 3.48 -0.94
C ALA A 14 -15.68 2.90 0.02
N ALA A 15 -15.29 1.94 0.87
CA ALA A 15 -16.18 1.31 1.83
C ALA A 15 -16.19 1.96 3.23
N THR A 16 -15.21 2.80 3.55
CA THR A 16 -14.98 3.33 4.92
C THR A 16 -15.08 4.84 5.05
N GLY A 17 -15.28 5.56 3.94
CA GLY A 17 -15.11 7.00 3.89
C GLY A 17 -13.64 7.43 3.92
N PRO A 18 -13.33 8.74 3.91
CA PRO A 18 -11.98 9.27 3.73
C PRO A 18 -11.13 9.11 5.00
N VAL A 19 -10.58 7.91 5.20
CA VAL A 19 -9.82 7.54 6.40
C VAL A 19 -8.31 7.49 6.11
N VAL A 20 -7.92 6.87 5.00
CA VAL A 20 -6.54 6.85 4.50
C VAL A 20 -6.29 8.13 3.70
N ARG A 21 -5.14 8.78 3.88
CA ARG A 21 -4.71 9.92 3.05
C ARG A 21 -3.63 9.47 2.07
N PRO A 22 -3.47 10.16 0.92
CA PRO A 22 -2.35 9.91 -0.01
C PRO A 22 -0.99 9.92 0.68
N ALA A 23 -0.80 10.81 1.66
CA ALA A 23 0.42 10.89 2.46
C ALA A 23 0.68 9.64 3.32
N ASP A 24 -0.36 8.96 3.82
CA ASP A 24 -0.22 7.75 4.62
C ASP A 24 0.23 6.58 3.73
N LEU A 25 -0.37 6.43 2.53
CA LEU A 25 0.08 5.45 1.54
C LEU A 25 1.50 5.72 1.06
N ALA A 26 1.83 6.98 0.76
CA ALA A 26 3.17 7.35 0.35
C ALA A 26 4.22 7.08 1.44
N LEU A 27 3.87 7.30 2.72
CA LEU A 27 4.75 7.00 3.85
C LEU A 27 4.95 5.49 3.99
N ALA A 28 3.88 4.70 3.98
CA ALA A 28 3.98 3.24 4.12
C ALA A 28 4.78 2.60 2.98
N LEU A 29 4.59 3.05 1.74
CA LEU A 29 5.39 2.60 0.60
C LEU A 29 6.86 2.99 0.74
N ARG A 30 7.15 4.22 1.17
CA ARG A 30 8.52 4.72 1.31
C ARG A 30 9.29 3.98 2.39
N GLU A 31 8.66 3.70 3.51
CA GLU A 31 9.28 3.02 4.65
C GLU A 31 9.20 1.51 4.55
N GLY A 32 8.41 1.00 3.61
CA GLY A 32 8.14 -0.42 3.46
C GLY A 32 7.43 -1.02 4.68
N THR A 33 6.68 -0.21 5.42
CA THR A 33 5.94 -0.66 6.61
C THR A 33 4.84 0.29 7.01
N VAL A 34 3.79 -0.20 7.68
CA VAL A 34 2.76 0.64 8.31
C VAL A 34 3.08 1.04 9.76
N ALA A 35 4.20 0.57 10.31
CA ALA A 35 4.54 0.74 11.73
C ALA A 35 4.61 2.20 12.21
N HIS A 36 4.94 3.16 11.33
CA HIS A 36 5.00 4.58 11.67
C HIS A 36 3.74 5.37 11.27
N ILE A 37 2.70 4.70 10.77
CA ILE A 37 1.43 5.36 10.50
C ILE A 37 0.73 5.67 11.82
N VAL A 38 0.43 6.96 12.04
CA VAL A 38 -0.27 7.48 13.22
C VAL A 38 -1.48 8.29 12.79
N ALA A 39 -2.68 7.85 13.17
CA ALA A 39 -3.95 8.47 12.82
C ALA A 39 -4.92 8.56 14.03
N GLY A 40 -4.36 8.76 15.24
CA GLY A 40 -5.14 8.82 16.48
C GLY A 40 -5.96 7.55 16.69
N GLN A 41 -7.25 7.70 16.99
CA GLN A 41 -8.18 6.58 17.21
C GLN A 41 -8.40 5.71 15.95
N LYS A 42 -8.07 6.22 14.75
CA LYS A 42 -8.23 5.49 13.48
C LYS A 42 -6.99 4.72 13.05
N THR A 43 -5.89 4.79 13.81
CA THR A 43 -4.60 4.17 13.46
C THR A 43 -4.75 2.71 13.04
N ARG A 44 -5.50 1.91 13.80
CA ARG A 44 -5.71 0.48 13.49
C ARG A 44 -6.42 0.28 12.15
N ILE A 45 -7.43 1.09 11.85
CA ILE A 45 -8.19 1.01 10.59
C ILE A 45 -7.31 1.43 9.41
N VAL A 46 -6.58 2.54 9.52
CA VAL A 46 -5.69 3.02 8.45
C VAL A 46 -4.63 1.96 8.11
N ARG A 47 -3.99 1.34 9.12
CA ARG A 47 -3.01 0.27 8.90
C ARG A 47 -3.61 -0.94 8.19
N GLY A 48 -4.80 -1.38 8.62
CA GLY A 48 -5.52 -2.50 7.99
C GLY A 48 -5.85 -2.23 6.52
N LEU A 49 -6.31 -1.01 6.19
CA LEU A 49 -6.58 -0.61 4.80
C LEU A 49 -5.29 -0.54 3.96
N LEU A 50 -4.18 -0.10 4.55
CA LEU A 50 -2.89 -0.11 3.86
C LEU A 50 -2.38 -1.54 3.64
N HIS A 51 -2.67 -2.49 4.53
CA HIS A 51 -2.35 -3.90 4.33
C HIS A 51 -3.20 -4.54 3.21
N SER A 52 -4.45 -4.14 3.03
CA SER A 52 -5.31 -4.67 1.95
C SER A 52 -4.94 -4.16 0.56
N LEU A 53 -4.00 -3.20 0.47
CA LEU A 53 -3.50 -2.63 -0.79
C LEU A 53 -3.19 -3.69 -1.85
N PHE A 54 -2.45 -4.75 -1.48
CA PHE A 54 -2.01 -5.76 -2.45
C PHE A 54 -3.12 -6.69 -2.93
N THR A 55 -4.17 -6.87 -2.12
CA THR A 55 -5.31 -7.72 -2.49
C THR A 55 -6.35 -6.96 -3.30
N GLU A 56 -6.40 -5.64 -3.18
CA GLU A 56 -7.41 -4.80 -3.81
C GLU A 56 -6.90 -4.03 -5.03
N ILE A 57 -5.62 -3.65 -5.05
CA ILE A 57 -5.05 -2.78 -6.08
C ILE A 57 -4.15 -3.55 -7.03
N ASP A 58 -4.27 -3.23 -8.32
CA ASP A 58 -3.41 -3.78 -9.36
C ASP A 58 -1.91 -3.52 -9.07
N PRO A 59 -1.03 -4.54 -9.18
CA PRO A 59 0.40 -4.40 -8.94
C PRO A 59 1.09 -3.27 -9.71
N ALA A 60 0.71 -2.99 -10.95
CA ALA A 60 1.32 -1.91 -11.73
C ALA A 60 0.91 -0.52 -11.20
N LEU A 61 -0.31 -0.39 -10.66
CA LEU A 61 -0.74 0.83 -9.97
C LEU A 61 0.02 1.01 -8.65
N ILE A 62 0.24 -0.05 -7.87
CA ILE A 62 1.06 0.00 -6.64
C ILE A 62 2.48 0.47 -6.96
N LEU A 63 3.10 -0.07 -8.01
CA LEU A 63 4.44 0.39 -8.44
C LEU A 63 4.45 1.86 -8.90
N SER A 64 3.38 2.32 -9.55
CA SER A 64 3.26 3.73 -9.93
C SER A 64 3.14 4.63 -8.69
N CYS A 65 2.40 4.20 -7.66
CA CYS A 65 2.33 4.88 -6.37
C CYS A 65 3.69 4.93 -5.67
N ALA A 66 4.44 3.83 -5.68
CA ALA A 66 5.79 3.75 -5.11
C ALA A 66 6.74 4.76 -5.78
N ARG A 67 6.72 4.83 -7.11
CA ARG A 67 7.51 5.82 -7.87
C ARG A 67 7.11 7.26 -7.52
N GLU A 68 5.81 7.51 -7.39
CA GLU A 68 5.31 8.84 -7.01
C GLU A 68 5.76 9.22 -5.59
N ALA A 69 5.73 8.26 -4.67
CA ALA A 69 6.24 8.36 -3.30
C ALA A 69 7.78 8.43 -3.22
N LYS A 70 8.51 8.48 -4.33
CA LYS A 70 9.98 8.54 -4.39
C LYS A 70 10.66 7.32 -3.76
N THR A 71 10.05 6.15 -3.94
CA THR A 71 10.61 4.86 -3.53
C THR A 71 10.60 3.87 -4.68
N ASP A 72 11.09 2.66 -4.45
CA ASP A 72 11.19 1.58 -5.42
C ASP A 72 10.31 0.37 -5.04
N TRP A 73 10.36 -0.66 -5.88
CA TRP A 73 9.58 -1.87 -5.65
C TRP A 73 10.05 -2.65 -4.41
N ARG A 74 11.28 -2.45 -3.93
CA ARG A 74 11.83 -3.20 -2.79
C ARG A 74 11.15 -2.81 -1.50
N HIS A 75 10.95 -1.52 -1.26
CA HIS A 75 10.19 -1.05 -0.09
C HIS A 75 8.71 -1.47 -0.19
N ALA A 76 8.10 -1.38 -1.38
CA ALA A 76 6.76 -1.90 -1.58
C ALA A 76 6.69 -3.42 -1.31
N HIS A 77 7.71 -4.19 -1.67
CA HIS A 77 7.79 -5.62 -1.37
C HIS A 77 8.03 -5.91 0.12
N GLN A 78 8.77 -5.04 0.82
CA GLN A 78 8.90 -5.11 2.27
C GLN A 78 7.54 -4.89 2.96
N LEU A 79 6.75 -3.91 2.50
CA LEU A 79 5.39 -3.70 2.98
C LEU A 79 4.51 -4.93 2.70
N TYR A 80 4.61 -5.53 1.50
CA TYR A 80 3.92 -6.78 1.18
C TYR A 80 4.30 -7.92 2.13
N ALA A 81 5.58 -8.07 2.45
CA ALA A 81 6.02 -9.08 3.40
C ALA A 81 5.44 -8.85 4.81
N GLU A 82 5.29 -7.59 5.24
CA GLU A 82 4.59 -7.24 6.48
C GLU A 82 3.11 -7.67 6.43
N THR A 83 2.41 -7.47 5.30
CA THR A 83 0.99 -7.87 5.20
C THR A 83 0.81 -9.39 5.31
N LEU A 84 1.74 -10.18 4.77
CA LEU A 84 1.74 -11.65 4.93
C LEU A 84 1.94 -12.06 6.39
N ALA A 85 2.82 -11.37 7.12
CA ALA A 85 3.01 -11.61 8.55
C ALA A 85 1.76 -11.25 9.37
N ASP A 86 0.94 -10.32 8.88
CA ASP A 86 -0.38 -9.95 9.43
C ASP A 86 -1.53 -10.85 8.94
N GLY A 87 -1.23 -11.92 8.21
CA GLY A 87 -2.19 -12.94 7.79
C GLY A 87 -2.94 -12.64 6.49
N MET A 88 -2.52 -11.62 5.72
CA MET A 88 -3.09 -11.36 4.39
C MET A 88 -2.76 -12.50 3.41
N PRO A 89 -3.63 -12.79 2.43
CA PRO A 89 -3.38 -13.85 1.47
C PRO A 89 -2.26 -13.47 0.50
N ARG A 90 -1.60 -14.50 -0.05
CA ARG A 90 -0.58 -14.31 -1.09
C ARG A 90 -1.19 -13.80 -2.38
N VAL A 91 -0.50 -12.88 -3.05
CA VAL A 91 -0.94 -12.26 -4.29
C VAL A 91 0.00 -12.69 -5.42
N LYS A 92 -0.38 -13.75 -6.16
CA LYS A 92 0.45 -14.35 -7.21
C LYS A 92 0.93 -13.33 -8.25
N ALA A 93 0.06 -12.40 -8.65
CA ALA A 93 0.40 -11.37 -9.63
C ALA A 93 1.50 -10.41 -9.12
N TRP A 94 1.46 -10.06 -7.83
CA TRP A 94 2.50 -9.25 -7.19
C TRP A 94 3.82 -10.03 -7.08
N GLU A 95 3.76 -11.27 -6.62
CA GLU A 95 4.95 -12.12 -6.44
C GLU A 95 5.67 -12.39 -7.77
N GLN A 96 4.93 -12.67 -8.84
CA GLN A 96 5.49 -12.83 -10.18
C GLN A 96 6.16 -11.54 -10.66
N LEU A 97 5.47 -10.41 -10.49
CA LEU A 97 5.99 -9.10 -10.87
C LEU A 97 7.32 -8.77 -10.15
N VAL A 98 7.47 -9.17 -8.89
CA VAL A 98 8.72 -9.01 -8.14
C VAL A 98 9.80 -9.98 -8.63
N ALA A 99 9.47 -11.24 -8.90
CA ALA A 99 10.41 -12.24 -9.42
C ALA A 99 11.01 -11.83 -10.77
N ASP A 100 10.24 -11.17 -11.64
CA ASP A 100 10.73 -10.67 -12.94
C ASP A 100 11.72 -9.49 -12.82
N ARG A 101 11.96 -8.98 -11.59
CA ARG A 101 12.84 -7.83 -11.29
C ARG A 101 14.09 -8.21 -10.49
N THR A 102 14.23 -9.48 -10.10
CA THR A 102 15.39 -10.05 -9.39
C THR A 102 16.29 -10.79 -10.35
#